data_AF-A0A015LD32-F1
#
_entry.id   AF-A0A015LD32-F1
#
_cell.length_a   1.000
_cell.length_b   1.000
_cell.length_c   1.000
_cell.angle_alpha   90.00
_cell.angle_beta   90.00
_cell.angle_gamma   90.00
#
_symmetry.space_group_name_H-M   'P 1'
#
loop_
_entity.id
_entity.type
_entity.pdbx_description
1 polymer ?
#
loop_
_entity_poly.entity_id
_entity_poly.type
_entity_poly.pdbx_seq_one_letter_code
_entity_poly.pdbx_strand_id
1 'polypeptide(L)' 'MILEIIEYANEGNLRDYLNEKFDSLQWENKIQMAFDITSGLKCLHSKNIIHRHLVNQ' A
#
# COMPACT_ATOMS: atom_id res chain seq x y z
N MET A 1 -9.98 -4.39 -26.67
CA MET A 1 -9.52 -4.92 -25.37
C MET A 1 -8.19 -4.25 -25.07
N ILE A 2 -8.10 -3.46 -24.00
CA ILE A 2 -6.84 -2.85 -23.57
C ILE A 2 -6.37 -3.65 -22.36
N LEU A 3 -5.15 -4.18 -22.41
CA LEU A 3 -4.49 -4.86 -21.30
C LEU A 3 -3.60 -3.86 -20.58
N GLU A 4 -3.80 -3.72 -19.28
CA GLU A 4 -2.94 -2.90 -18.42
C GLU A 4 -1.92 -3.83 -17.76
N ILE A 5 -0.64 -3.49 -17.88
CA ILE A 5 0.45 -4.25 -17.28
C ILE A 5 0.89 -3.47 -16.03
N ILE A 6 0.59 -4.01 -14.86
CA ILE A 6 0.96 -3.48 -13.56
C ILE A 6 2.01 -4.38 -12.89
N GLU A 7 2.75 -3.82 -11.95
CA GLU A 7 3.67 -4.60 -11.11
C GLU A 7 2.88 -5.62 -10.26
N TYR A 8 3.40 -6.85 -10.17
CA TYR A 8 2.81 -7.91 -9.37
C TYR A 8 3.36 -7.91 -7.94
N ALA A 9 2.50 -7.68 -6.96
CA ALA A 9 2.84 -7.82 -5.55
C ALA A 9 2.83 -9.31 -5.16
N ASN A 10 4.02 -9.86 -4.86
CA ASN A 10 4.23 -11.29 -4.61
C ASN A 10 3.63 -11.82 -3.30
N GLU A 11 3.24 -10.92 -2.39
CA GLU A 11 2.72 -11.23 -1.06
C GLU A 11 1.24 -10.82 -0.90
N GLY A 12 0.55 -10.66 -2.04
CA GLY A 12 -0.85 -10.28 -2.07
C GLY A 12 -1.08 -8.83 -1.63
N ASN A 13 -2.26 -8.58 -1.10
CA ASN A 13 -2.65 -7.26 -0.64
C ASN A 13 -2.25 -7.00 0.81
N LEU A 14 -2.34 -5.73 1.22
CA LEU A 14 -1.91 -5.29 2.54
C LEU A 14 -2.75 -5.92 3.67
N ARG A 15 -4.06 -6.12 3.48
CA ARG A 15 -4.95 -6.68 4.49
C ARG A 15 -4.60 -8.13 4.79
N ASP A 16 -4.46 -8.95 3.78
CA ASP A 16 -4.14 -10.38 3.91
C ASP A 16 -2.72 -10.54 4.47
N TYR A 17 -1.77 -9.77 3.95
CA TYR A 17 -0.41 -9.73 4.48
C TYR A 17 -0.37 -9.39 5.97
N LEU A 18 -1.11 -8.35 6.39
CA LEU A 18 -1.19 -7.99 7.80
C LEU A 18 -1.92 -9.05 8.62
N ASN A 19 -3.02 -9.62 8.14
CA ASN A 19 -3.74 -10.67 8.87
C ASN A 19 -2.84 -11.88 9.18
N GLU A 20 -1.94 -12.24 8.27
CA GLU A 20 -1.02 -13.35 8.47
C GLU A 20 0.20 -12.99 9.31
N LYS A 21 0.75 -11.78 9.13
CA LYS A 21 2.09 -11.44 9.64
C LYS A 21 2.09 -10.40 10.76
N PHE A 22 0.95 -9.87 11.18
CA PHE A 22 0.87 -8.75 12.13
C PHE A 22 1.71 -8.94 13.39
N ASP A 23 1.65 -10.13 14.00
CA ASP A 23 2.34 -10.44 15.25
C ASP A 23 3.85 -10.65 15.06
N SER A 24 4.27 -11.09 13.87
CA SER A 24 5.69 -11.27 13.52
C SER A 24 6.39 -9.97 13.10
N LEU A 25 5.62 -8.98 12.63
CA LEU A 25 6.15 -7.70 12.17
C LEU A 25 6.65 -6.87 13.35
N GLN A 26 7.91 -6.44 13.28
CA GLN A 26 8.46 -5.46 14.22
C GLN A 26 7.76 -4.11 14.05
N TRP A 27 7.76 -3.29 15.10
CA TRP A 27 7.08 -2.00 15.08
C TRP A 27 7.69 -1.07 14.02
N GLU A 28 9.00 -1.14 13.83
CA GLU A 28 9.74 -0.38 12.82
C GLU A 28 9.20 -0.67 11.41
N ASN A 29 8.90 -1.94 11.09
CA ASN A 29 8.29 -2.32 9.82
C ASN A 29 6.90 -1.70 9.65
N LYS A 30 6.07 -1.74 10.70
CA LYS A 30 4.70 -1.17 10.66
C LYS A 30 4.73 0.34 10.44
N ILE A 31 5.66 1.04 11.11
CA ILE A 31 5.87 2.48 10.95
C ILE A 31 6.35 2.78 9.53
N GLN A 32 7.31 2.01 9.01
CA GLN A 32 7.81 2.19 7.65
C GLN A 32 6.70 2.02 6.62
N MET A 33 5.87 0.98 6.75
CA MET A 33 4.73 0.77 5.85
C MET A 33 3.75 1.95 5.87
N ALA A 34 3.42 2.48 7.05
CA ALA A 34 2.57 3.68 7.16
C ALA A 34 3.22 4.92 6.53
N PHE A 35 4.54 5.08 6.71
CA PHE A 35 5.31 6.15 6.09
C PHE A 35 5.31 6.04 4.55
N ASP A 36 5.47 4.83 4.01
CA ASP A 36 5.47 4.59 2.57
C ASP A 36 4.11 4.88 1.94
N ILE A 37 3.02 4.42 2.57
CA ILE A 37 1.64 4.70 2.14
C ILE A 37 1.38 6.21 2.13
N THR A 38 1.73 6.91 3.22
CA THR A 38 1.50 8.36 3.31
C THR A 38 2.39 9.15 2.35
N SER A 39 3.60 8.68 2.07
CA SER A 39 4.50 9.25 1.06
C SER A 39 3.94 9.08 -0.36
N GLY A 40 3.38 7.90 -0.68
CA GLY A 40 2.67 7.66 -1.95
C GLY A 40 1.48 8.59 -2.13
N LEU A 41 0.65 8.75 -1.10
CA LEU A 41 -0.48 9.69 -1.11
C LEU A 41 -0.02 11.15 -1.29
N LYS A 42 1.06 11.56 -0.62
CA LYS A 42 1.67 12.89 -0.80
C LYS A 42 2.11 13.11 -2.25
N CYS A 43 2.66 12.09 -2.91
CA CYS A 43 3.04 12.13 -4.32
C CYS A 43 1.82 12.27 -5.26
N LEU A 44 0.70 11.61 -4.96
CA LEU A 44 -0.53 11.79 -5.72
C LEU A 44 -1.10 13.20 -5.54
N HIS A 45 -1.15 13.68 -4.29
CA HIS A 45 -1.66 15.00 -3.96
C HIS A 45 -0.82 16.11 -4.57
N SER A 46 0.51 15.97 -4.65
CA SER A 46 1.37 16.96 -5.33
C SER A 46 1.08 17.07 -6.83
N LYS A 47 0.42 16.06 -7.43
CA LYS A 47 -0.04 16.03 -8.81
C LYS A 47 -1.52 16.40 -8.96
N ASN A 48 -2.16 16.92 -7.89
CA ASN A 48 -3.61 17.19 -7.83
C ASN A 48 -4.49 15.95 -8.09
N ILE A 49 -3.97 14.75 -7.83
CA ILE A 49 -4.70 13.48 -7.97
C ILE A 49 -5.26 13.10 -6.60
N ILE A 50 -6.60 13.00 -6.50
CA ILE A 50 -7.28 12.50 -5.31
C ILE A 50 -7.48 11.00 -5.47
N HIS A 51 -6.92 10.18 -4.56
CA HIS A 51 -7.00 8.72 -4.63
C HIS A 51 -8.45 8.20 -4.53
N ARG A 52 -9.30 8.87 -3.73
CA ARG A 52 -10.74 8.59 -3.47
C ARG A 52 -11.07 7.24 -2.83
N HIS A 53 -10.27 6.20 -3.02
CA HIS A 53 -10.54 4.87 -2.47
C HIS A 53 -9.30 4.29 -1.78
N LEU A 54 -8.86 4.93 -0.69
CA LEU A 54 -7.77 4.41 0.13
C LEU A 54 -8.32 3.34 1.08
N VAL A 55 -8.03 2.08 0.79
CA VAL A 55 -8.39 0.91 1.58
C VAL A 55 -7.18 -0.02 1.66
N ASN A 56 -7.12 -0.88 2.67
CA ASN A 56 -6.05 -1.87 2.81
C ASN A 56 -6.36 -3.20 2.08
N GLN A 57 -7.35 -3.22 1.19
CA GLN A 57 -7.78 -4.42 0.44
C GLN A 57 -6.70 -5.00 -0.44
#